data_AF-A0A3C0U9V9-F1
#
_entry.id   AF-A0A3C0U9V9-F1
#
_cell.length_a   1.000
_cell.length_b   1.000
_cell.length_c   1.000
_cell.angle_alpha   90.00
_cell.angle_beta   90.00
_cell.angle_gamma   90.00
#
_symmetry.space_group_name_H-M   'P 1'
#
loop_
_entity.id
_entity.type
_entity.pdbx_description
1 polymer ?
#
loop_
_entity_poly.entity_id
_entity_poly.type
_entity_poly.pdbx_seq_one_letter_code
_entity_poly.pdbx_strand_id
1 'polypeptide(L)'
;MWMAELITDKGLGQGMSILIFMSICSGFLPQLWEIGWGTKGTDGDWAKFAAVVGVLLVIMILVIYVELSQRRIPVQYTRRMIGRKMYGGSSTYLPLKINMSGVIPPIFASSILAVPTLIAQFGNSDQSWVKWINSNLANTTSVWYIALYALMIVFFCFFYTEITFNPDETADNMKQYGGFIPGIRAGNATSRYLSYVMNRLNTVGAVYLLFVALIPTVLIMALNLNTKLPFGGTTILIIAGVGLDTLRQAKAQTEQFQYAGFLFEGTDHKEGK
;
A
#
# COMPACT_ATOMS: atom_id res chain seq x y z
N MET A 1 -13.98 -13.04 8.40
CA MET A 1 -12.89 -13.59 9.25
C MET A 1 -12.49 -14.98 8.79
N TRP A 2 -13.28 -16.04 9.02
CA TRP A 2 -12.94 -17.40 8.57
C TRP A 2 -12.55 -17.49 7.09
N MET A 3 -13.32 -16.85 6.20
CA MET A 3 -13.00 -16.81 4.76
C MET A 3 -11.68 -16.07 4.47
N ALA A 4 -11.34 -15.04 5.25
CA ALA A 4 -10.09 -14.29 5.09
C ALA A 4 -8.88 -15.13 5.52
N GLU A 5 -9.01 -15.88 6.62
CA GLU A 5 -7.98 -16.82 7.07
C GLU A 5 -7.79 -17.94 6.04
N LEU A 6 -8.89 -18.52 5.54
CA LEU A 6 -8.82 -19.56 4.51
C LEU A 6 -8.15 -19.08 3.21
N ILE A 7 -8.41 -17.83 2.79
CA ILE A 7 -7.74 -17.22 1.65
C ILE A 7 -6.25 -16.98 1.95
N THR A 8 -5.89 -16.64 3.18
CA THR A 8 -4.49 -16.44 3.56
C THR A 8 -3.73 -17.77 3.57
N ASP A 9 -4.38 -18.85 4.02
CA ASP A 9 -3.75 -20.18 4.12
C ASP A 9 -3.64 -20.91 2.78
N LYS A 10 -4.71 -20.86 1.95
CA LYS A 10 -4.81 -21.64 0.71
C LYS A 10 -4.70 -20.80 -0.55
N GLY A 11 -4.75 -19.48 -0.44
CA GLY A 11 -4.78 -18.56 -1.56
C GLY A 11 -3.46 -17.83 -1.78
N LEU A 12 -3.54 -16.75 -2.55
CA LEU A 12 -2.45 -15.82 -2.83
C LEU A 12 -2.76 -14.51 -2.12
N GLY A 13 -1.81 -13.89 -1.44
CA GLY A 13 -2.03 -12.61 -0.78
C GLY A 13 -2.50 -12.70 0.67
N GLN A 14 -2.76 -11.53 1.26
CA GLN A 14 -3.36 -11.41 2.58
C GLN A 14 -4.89 -11.40 2.43
N GLY A 15 -5.57 -12.39 2.99
CA GLY A 15 -7.00 -12.59 2.73
C GLY A 15 -7.89 -11.44 3.20
N MET A 16 -7.53 -10.73 4.28
CA MET A 16 -8.25 -9.53 4.71
C MET A 16 -8.20 -8.42 3.64
N SER A 17 -7.01 -8.16 3.08
CA SER A 17 -6.81 -7.13 2.06
C SER A 17 -7.52 -7.46 0.75
N ILE A 18 -7.56 -8.75 0.37
CA ILE A 18 -8.26 -9.22 -0.83
C ILE A 18 -9.79 -9.10 -0.72
N LEU A 19 -10.36 -9.35 0.46
CA LEU A 19 -11.79 -9.16 0.68
C LEU A 19 -12.17 -7.67 0.62
N ILE A 20 -11.35 -6.78 1.18
CA ILE A 20 -11.54 -5.33 1.07
C ILE A 20 -11.46 -4.91 -0.40
N PHE A 21 -10.45 -5.40 -1.13
CA PHE A 21 -10.30 -5.16 -2.56
C PHE A 21 -11.54 -5.59 -3.36
N MET A 22 -12.05 -6.81 -3.15
CA MET A 22 -13.25 -7.29 -3.82
C MET A 22 -14.49 -6.45 -3.50
N SER A 23 -14.67 -6.07 -2.23
CA SER A 23 -15.79 -5.23 -1.80
C SER A 23 -15.77 -3.84 -2.44
N ILE A 24 -14.58 -3.30 -2.67
CA ILE A 24 -14.43 -1.98 -3.29
C ILE A 24 -14.64 -2.08 -4.80
N CYS A 25 -14.05 -3.09 -5.44
CA CYS A 25 -14.21 -3.32 -6.88
C CYS A 25 -15.69 -3.56 -7.27
N SER A 26 -16.45 -4.27 -6.43
CA SER A 26 -17.87 -4.54 -6.69
C SER A 26 -18.74 -3.28 -6.62
N GLY A 27 -18.42 -2.32 -5.74
CA GLY A 27 -19.13 -1.05 -5.63
C GLY A 27 -18.66 0.02 -6.64
N PHE A 28 -17.38 0.01 -6.97
CA PHE A 28 -16.73 1.01 -7.83
C PHE A 28 -17.21 0.94 -9.29
N LEU A 29 -17.32 -0.27 -9.86
CA LEU A 29 -17.63 -0.46 -11.28
C LEU A 29 -19.06 0.02 -11.65
N PRO A 30 -20.12 -0.36 -10.90
CA PRO A 30 -21.48 0.10 -11.19
C PRO A 30 -21.64 1.61 -11.07
N GLN A 31 -20.98 2.25 -10.10
CA GLN A 31 -21.06 3.69 -9.89
C GLN A 31 -20.36 4.50 -10.99
N LEU A 32 -19.27 3.97 -11.56
CA LEU A 32 -18.66 4.61 -12.73
C LEU A 32 -19.61 4.57 -13.91
N TRP A 33 -20.31 3.44 -14.06
CA TRP A 33 -21.26 3.23 -15.14
C TRP A 33 -22.48 4.14 -15.04
N GLU A 34 -22.94 4.43 -13.81
CA GLU A 34 -24.00 5.41 -13.55
C GLU A 34 -23.65 6.83 -14.00
N ILE A 35 -22.37 7.23 -14.03
CA ILE A 35 -21.95 8.55 -14.54
C ILE A 35 -22.15 8.62 -16.07
N GLY A 36 -21.84 7.52 -16.78
CA GLY A 36 -21.92 7.47 -18.24
C GLY A 36 -23.33 7.30 -18.77
N TRP A 37 -24.16 6.46 -18.14
CA TRP A 37 -25.53 6.20 -18.57
C TRP A 37 -26.59 7.02 -17.82
N GLY A 38 -26.22 7.67 -16.72
CA GLY A 38 -27.16 8.34 -15.83
C GLY A 38 -28.00 7.33 -15.04
N THR A 39 -28.44 7.70 -13.83
CA THR A 39 -29.20 6.81 -12.92
C THR A 39 -30.58 6.40 -13.49
N LYS A 40 -31.05 7.06 -14.56
CA LYS A 40 -32.32 6.78 -15.26
C LYS A 40 -32.19 6.71 -16.79
N GLY A 41 -30.97 6.64 -17.34
CA GLY A 41 -30.76 6.52 -18.80
C GLY A 41 -30.94 7.81 -19.63
N THR A 42 -31.18 8.97 -18.99
CA THR A 42 -31.55 10.22 -19.69
C THR A 42 -30.65 11.43 -19.38
N ASP A 43 -29.86 11.38 -18.30
CA ASP A 43 -28.95 12.45 -17.85
C ASP A 43 -27.46 12.02 -17.90
N GLY A 44 -27.12 11.07 -18.77
CA GLY A 44 -25.75 10.58 -18.93
C GLY A 44 -24.86 11.60 -19.64
N ASP A 45 -23.80 12.05 -18.99
CA ASP A 45 -22.80 12.94 -19.58
C ASP A 45 -21.52 12.15 -19.88
N TRP A 46 -21.42 11.66 -21.11
CA TRP A 46 -20.26 10.87 -21.56
C TRP A 46 -18.94 11.65 -21.49
N ALA A 47 -18.99 12.97 -21.61
CA ALA A 47 -17.80 13.81 -21.48
C ALA A 47 -17.31 13.87 -20.02
N LYS A 48 -18.23 13.98 -19.05
CA LYS A 48 -17.89 13.86 -17.61
C LYS A 48 -17.37 12.47 -17.27
N PHE A 49 -17.97 11.41 -17.80
CA PHE A 49 -17.48 10.04 -17.64
C PHE A 49 -16.04 9.90 -18.15
N ALA A 50 -15.76 10.34 -19.37
CA ALA A 50 -14.42 10.27 -19.96
C ALA A 50 -13.40 11.09 -19.15
N ALA A 51 -13.77 12.28 -18.67
CA ALA A 51 -12.91 13.11 -17.83
C ALA A 51 -12.57 12.43 -16.49
N VAL A 52 -13.57 11.87 -15.81
CA VAL A 52 -13.37 11.17 -14.53
C VAL A 52 -12.49 9.94 -14.71
N VAL A 53 -12.78 9.08 -15.71
CA VAL A 53 -11.98 7.89 -15.99
C VAL A 53 -10.54 8.27 -16.38
N GLY A 54 -10.36 9.31 -17.18
CA GLY A 54 -9.04 9.81 -17.55
C GLY A 54 -8.21 10.24 -16.33
N VAL A 55 -8.80 11.02 -15.42
CA VAL A 55 -8.14 11.43 -14.18
C VAL A 55 -7.83 10.22 -13.29
N LEU A 56 -8.76 9.27 -13.14
CA LEU A 56 -8.56 8.05 -12.36
C LEU A 56 -7.39 7.22 -12.90
N LEU A 57 -7.28 7.05 -14.22
CA LEU A 57 -6.17 6.33 -14.85
C LEU A 57 -4.83 7.03 -14.60
N VAL A 58 -4.78 8.36 -14.73
CA VAL A 58 -3.55 9.13 -14.47
C VAL A 58 -3.12 8.97 -13.01
N ILE A 59 -4.04 9.07 -12.06
CA ILE A 59 -3.75 8.85 -10.63
C ILE A 59 -3.27 7.41 -10.42
N MET A 60 -3.92 6.42 -11.00
CA MET A 60 -3.53 5.01 -10.86
C MET A 60 -2.11 4.75 -11.40
N ILE A 61 -1.77 5.29 -12.57
CA ILE A 61 -0.41 5.17 -13.13
C ILE A 61 0.63 5.84 -12.23
N LEU A 62 0.32 7.04 -11.73
CA LEU A 62 1.19 7.75 -10.78
C LEU A 62 1.40 6.92 -9.51
N VAL A 63 0.33 6.33 -8.97
CA VAL A 63 0.40 5.49 -7.78
C VAL A 63 1.27 4.27 -8.00
N ILE A 64 1.06 3.55 -9.09
CA ILE A 64 1.85 2.36 -9.46
C ILE A 64 3.33 2.73 -9.63
N TYR A 65 3.62 3.87 -10.28
CA TYR A 65 4.99 4.34 -10.47
C TYR A 65 5.70 4.63 -9.13
N VAL A 66 5.01 5.28 -8.19
CA VAL A 66 5.56 5.56 -6.86
C VAL A 66 5.70 4.29 -6.03
N GLU A 67 4.76 3.34 -6.11
CA GLU A 67 4.84 2.07 -5.39
C GLU A 67 5.92 1.11 -5.92
N LEU A 68 6.28 1.23 -7.19
CA LEU A 68 7.42 0.51 -7.78
C LEU A 68 8.76 1.20 -7.50
N SER A 69 8.72 2.46 -7.07
CA SER A 69 9.93 3.22 -6.75
C SER A 69 10.55 2.73 -5.44
N GLN A 70 11.85 2.43 -5.51
CA GLN A 70 12.62 1.91 -4.39
C GLN A 70 13.96 2.63 -4.30
N ARG A 71 14.37 2.93 -3.07
CA ARG A 71 15.70 3.42 -2.76
C ARG A 71 16.61 2.21 -2.54
N ARG A 72 17.59 2.03 -3.42
CA ARG A 72 18.57 0.93 -3.32
C ARG A 72 19.76 1.37 -2.46
N ILE A 73 19.95 0.72 -1.31
CA ILE A 73 21.15 0.92 -0.48
C ILE A 73 22.17 -0.15 -0.83
N PRO A 74 23.37 0.18 -1.33
CA PRO A 74 24.38 -0.82 -1.67
C PRO A 74 24.88 -1.52 -0.40
N VAL A 75 24.95 -2.84 -0.46
CA VAL A 75 25.46 -3.70 0.60
C VAL A 75 26.54 -4.59 0.02
N GLN A 76 27.64 -4.73 0.74
CA GLN A 76 28.72 -5.64 0.40
C GLN A 76 28.78 -6.75 1.43
N TYR A 77 28.80 -7.99 0.97
CA TYR A 77 29.10 -9.13 1.82
C TYR A 77 30.59 -9.41 1.81
N THR A 78 31.15 -9.62 2.99
CA THR A 78 32.57 -9.96 3.15
C THR A 78 32.90 -11.25 2.41
N ARG A 79 34.04 -11.26 1.71
CA ARG A 79 34.58 -12.45 1.06
C ARG A 79 35.18 -13.38 2.10
N ARG A 80 34.92 -14.68 2.00
CA ARG A 80 35.66 -15.67 2.79
C ARG A 80 36.72 -16.30 1.90
N MET A 81 37.98 -16.14 2.27
CA MET A 81 39.08 -16.80 1.58
C MET A 81 39.14 -18.26 2.06
N ILE A 82 38.90 -19.21 1.16
CA ILE A 82 39.09 -20.64 1.41
C ILE A 82 40.22 -21.11 0.48
N GLY A 83 41.39 -21.40 1.05
CA GLY A 83 42.59 -21.73 0.28
C GLY A 83 43.15 -20.53 -0.50
N ARG A 84 43.53 -20.73 -1.78
CA ARG A 84 44.09 -19.69 -2.67
C ARG A 84 43.04 -18.99 -3.55
N LYS A 85 41.77 -19.40 -3.49
CA LYS A 85 40.70 -18.82 -4.32
C LYS A 85 39.81 -17.94 -3.44
N MET A 86 39.61 -16.70 -3.87
CA MET A 86 38.57 -15.85 -3.30
C MET A 86 37.21 -16.39 -3.72
N TYR A 87 36.41 -16.80 -2.75
CA TYR A 87 34.98 -17.12 -2.94
C TYR A 87 34.15 -16.00 -2.30
N GLY A 88 33.10 -15.59 -3.00
CA GLY A 88 32.13 -14.61 -2.51
C GLY A 88 32.54 -13.15 -2.70
N GLY A 89 31.70 -12.25 -2.20
CA GLY A 89 31.76 -10.79 -2.38
C GLY A 89 31.05 -10.30 -3.64
N SER A 90 29.79 -10.68 -3.74
CA SER A 90 28.84 -10.03 -4.62
C SER A 90 28.38 -8.73 -3.97
N SER A 91 28.40 -7.64 -4.72
CA SER A 91 27.70 -6.42 -4.34
C SER A 91 26.22 -6.65 -4.54
N THR A 92 25.43 -6.52 -3.48
CA THR A 92 23.97 -6.47 -3.58
C THR A 92 23.46 -5.08 -3.21
N TYR A 93 22.15 -4.91 -3.24
CA TYR A 93 21.49 -3.77 -2.64
C TYR A 93 20.34 -4.23 -1.75
N LEU A 94 20.13 -3.52 -0.65
CA LEU A 94 18.93 -3.61 0.17
C LEU A 94 17.89 -2.63 -0.42
N PRO A 95 16.78 -3.12 -1.00
CA PRO A 95 15.73 -2.25 -1.51
C PRO A 95 14.86 -1.75 -0.36
N LEU A 96 14.79 -0.42 -0.18
CA LEU A 96 13.82 0.22 0.70
C LEU A 96 12.74 0.88 -0.17
N LYS A 97 11.49 0.47 -0.02
CA LYS A 97 10.36 1.11 -0.71
C LYS A 97 10.12 2.50 -0.12
N ILE A 98 9.62 3.42 -0.94
CA ILE A 98 9.25 4.78 -0.48
C ILE A 98 8.13 4.71 0.56
N ASN A 99 7.16 3.81 0.34
CA ASN A 99 6.09 3.53 1.26
C ASN A 99 6.17 2.05 1.67
N MET A 100 6.73 1.78 2.85
CA MET A 100 6.73 0.44 3.43
C MET A 100 5.35 0.04 3.99
N SER A 101 4.54 1.03 4.34
CA SER A 101 3.23 0.83 4.93
C SER A 101 2.13 0.48 3.91
N GLY A 102 2.41 0.70 2.62
CA GLY A 102 1.48 0.42 1.53
C GLY A 102 0.17 1.18 1.71
N VAL A 103 -0.94 0.45 1.59
CA VAL A 103 -2.30 1.01 1.64
C VAL A 103 -2.93 0.96 3.03
N ILE A 104 -2.22 0.43 4.02
CA ILE A 104 -2.78 0.18 5.34
C ILE A 104 -3.13 1.47 6.11
N PRO A 105 -2.33 2.56 6.08
CA PRO A 105 -2.66 3.77 6.81
C PRO A 105 -3.96 4.45 6.35
N PRO A 106 -4.21 4.65 5.04
CA PRO A 106 -5.49 5.21 4.60
C PRO A 106 -6.70 4.35 4.99
N ILE A 107 -6.56 3.01 5.03
CA ILE A 107 -7.62 2.10 5.48
C ILE A 107 -7.93 2.32 6.96
N PHE A 108 -6.91 2.31 7.84
CA PHE A 108 -7.10 2.56 9.27
C PHE A 108 -7.66 3.96 9.57
N ALA A 109 -7.19 4.97 8.86
CA ALA A 109 -7.75 6.32 8.98
C ALA A 109 -9.24 6.32 8.63
N SER A 110 -9.63 5.68 7.52
CA SER A 110 -11.04 5.61 7.10
C SER A 110 -11.93 4.82 8.06
N SER A 111 -11.42 3.71 8.62
CA SER A 111 -12.20 2.86 9.52
C SER A 111 -12.46 3.55 10.86
N ILE A 112 -11.48 4.27 11.41
CA ILE A 112 -11.68 5.02 12.66
C ILE A 112 -12.63 6.20 12.45
N LEU A 113 -12.54 6.90 11.31
CA LEU A 113 -13.50 7.97 10.99
C LEU A 113 -14.93 7.45 10.77
N ALA A 114 -15.09 6.18 10.40
CA ALA A 114 -16.40 5.55 10.27
C ALA A 114 -17.02 5.16 11.63
N VAL A 115 -16.25 5.02 12.71
CA VAL A 115 -16.78 4.62 14.03
C VAL A 115 -17.76 5.66 14.59
N PRO A 116 -17.43 6.96 14.67
CA PRO A 116 -18.37 7.95 15.18
C PRO A 116 -19.64 8.07 14.32
N THR A 117 -19.52 7.91 12.99
CA THR A 117 -20.68 7.98 12.09
C THR A 117 -21.60 6.78 12.27
N LEU A 118 -21.06 5.58 12.53
CA LEU A 118 -21.83 4.41 12.92
C LEU A 118 -22.56 4.61 14.25
N ILE A 119 -21.90 5.18 15.27
CA ILE A 119 -22.52 5.46 16.57
C ILE A 119 -23.64 6.50 16.40
N ALA A 120 -23.44 7.51 15.57
CA ALA A 120 -24.45 8.52 15.28
C ALA A 120 -25.70 7.95 14.59
N GLN A 121 -25.62 6.81 13.91
CA GLN A 121 -26.79 6.13 13.32
C GLN A 121 -27.73 5.52 14.38
N PHE A 122 -27.23 5.20 15.57
CA PHE A 122 -28.04 4.69 16.68
C PHE A 122 -28.68 5.80 17.52
N GLY A 123 -28.25 7.05 17.34
CA GLY A 123 -28.82 8.22 18.01
C GLY A 123 -30.00 8.81 17.26
N ASN A 124 -30.93 9.47 17.97
CA ASN A 124 -32.00 10.23 17.32
C ASN A 124 -31.42 11.42 16.53
N SER A 125 -31.83 11.57 15.27
CA SER A 125 -31.36 12.59 14.34
C SER A 125 -31.47 14.03 14.84
N ASP A 126 -32.29 14.28 15.87
CA ASP A 126 -32.49 15.61 16.45
C ASP A 126 -31.49 16.01 17.54
N GLN A 127 -30.71 15.07 18.08
CA GLN A 127 -29.72 15.36 19.10
C GLN A 127 -28.55 16.17 18.52
N SER A 128 -28.12 17.20 19.25
CA SER A 128 -27.07 18.14 18.82
C SER A 128 -25.72 17.46 18.52
N TRP A 129 -25.37 16.41 19.27
CA TRP A 129 -24.14 15.64 19.02
C TRP A 129 -24.23 14.80 17.72
N VAL A 130 -25.40 14.23 17.41
CA VAL A 130 -25.64 13.49 16.15
C VAL A 130 -25.58 14.43 14.95
N LYS A 131 -26.20 15.61 15.05
CA LYS A 131 -26.14 16.66 14.02
C LYS A 131 -24.71 17.15 13.81
N TRP A 132 -23.91 17.31 14.87
CA TRP A 132 -22.51 17.71 14.76
C TRP A 132 -21.64 16.64 14.09
N ILE A 133 -21.80 15.36 14.46
CA ILE A 133 -21.08 14.25 13.83
C ILE A 133 -21.47 14.12 12.35
N ASN A 134 -22.75 14.20 12.02
CA ASN A 134 -23.20 14.08 10.63
C ASN A 134 -22.75 15.27 9.76
N SER A 135 -22.69 16.48 10.31
CA SER A 135 -22.24 17.66 9.57
C SER A 135 -20.72 17.73 9.39
N ASN A 136 -19.94 17.28 10.38
CA ASN A 136 -18.47 17.42 10.36
C ASN A 136 -17.71 16.15 10.00
N LEU A 137 -18.23 14.98 10.35
CA LEU A 137 -17.55 13.68 10.19
C LEU A 137 -18.18 12.79 9.11
N ALA A 138 -19.51 12.87 8.90
CA ALA A 138 -20.14 12.12 7.81
C ALA A 138 -20.05 12.84 6.46
N ASN A 139 -19.85 14.16 6.46
CA ASN A 139 -19.68 14.93 5.24
C ASN A 139 -18.22 14.94 4.82
N THR A 140 -17.88 14.14 3.81
CA THR A 140 -16.53 14.04 3.19
C THR A 140 -16.02 15.37 2.63
N THR A 141 -16.92 16.34 2.45
CA THR A 141 -16.66 17.69 1.92
C THR A 141 -16.32 18.70 3.02
N SER A 142 -16.49 18.35 4.30
CA SER A 142 -16.17 19.27 5.40
C SER A 142 -14.65 19.44 5.56
N VAL A 143 -14.23 20.69 5.78
CA VAL A 143 -12.82 21.02 6.09
C VAL A 143 -12.34 20.25 7.32
N TRP A 144 -13.22 20.00 8.29
CA TRP A 144 -12.93 19.20 9.48
C TRP A 144 -12.64 17.74 9.15
N TYR A 145 -13.45 17.12 8.28
CA TYR A 145 -13.22 15.75 7.84
C TYR A 145 -11.88 15.62 7.11
N ILE A 146 -11.60 16.53 6.17
CA ILE A 146 -10.37 16.53 5.39
C ILE A 146 -9.14 16.72 6.28
N ALA A 147 -9.18 17.67 7.22
CA ALA A 147 -8.08 17.93 8.14
C ALA A 147 -7.82 16.74 9.08
N LEU A 148 -8.89 16.17 9.67
CA LEU A 148 -8.76 15.02 10.54
C LEU A 148 -8.27 13.78 9.77
N TYR A 149 -8.80 13.55 8.57
CA TYR A 149 -8.37 12.45 7.70
C TYR A 149 -6.90 12.58 7.29
N ALA A 150 -6.46 13.77 6.90
CA ALA A 150 -5.07 14.04 6.56
C ALA A 150 -4.13 13.80 7.75
N LEU A 151 -4.50 14.27 8.95
CA LEU A 151 -3.73 14.05 10.17
C LEU A 151 -3.63 12.55 10.50
N MET A 152 -4.75 11.82 10.40
CA MET A 152 -4.76 10.38 10.65
C MET A 152 -3.92 9.61 9.65
N ILE A 153 -3.94 9.94 8.36
CA ILE A 153 -3.07 9.30 7.36
C ILE A 153 -1.61 9.47 7.73
N VAL A 154 -1.19 10.70 8.05
CA VAL A 154 0.21 10.97 8.42
C VAL A 154 0.57 10.19 9.68
N PHE A 155 -0.27 10.26 10.73
CA PHE A 155 -0.03 9.53 11.98
C PHE A 155 0.12 8.03 11.75
N PHE A 156 -0.82 7.39 11.04
CA PHE A 156 -0.75 5.94 10.79
C PHE A 156 0.40 5.55 9.85
N CYS A 157 0.81 6.43 8.93
CA CYS A 157 1.97 6.15 8.07
C CYS A 157 3.27 6.07 8.87
N PHE A 158 3.44 6.97 9.86
CA PHE A 158 4.58 6.91 10.78
C PHE A 158 4.49 5.72 11.72
N PHE A 159 3.34 5.57 12.39
CA PHE A 159 3.12 4.51 13.37
C PHE A 159 3.29 3.11 12.78
N TYR A 160 2.71 2.83 11.61
CA TYR A 160 2.79 1.51 11.00
C TYR A 160 4.21 1.19 10.49
N THR A 161 4.91 2.16 9.92
CA THR A 161 6.28 1.96 9.43
C THR A 161 7.23 1.62 10.56
N GLU A 162 7.10 2.28 11.72
CA GLU A 162 7.93 1.98 12.91
C GLU A 162 7.65 0.58 13.49
N ILE A 163 6.38 0.12 13.46
CA ILE A 163 6.04 -1.23 13.95
C ILE A 163 6.56 -2.32 13.02
N THR A 164 6.51 -2.10 11.70
CA THR A 164 6.80 -3.15 10.72
C THR A 164 8.27 -3.26 10.37
N PHE A 165 9.04 -2.16 10.45
CA PHE A 165 10.45 -2.17 10.09
C PHE A 165 11.31 -1.82 11.30
N ASN A 166 12.03 -2.81 11.82
CA ASN A 166 13.01 -2.63 12.88
C ASN A 166 14.43 -2.45 12.29
N PRO A 167 15.02 -1.23 12.33
CA PRO A 167 16.35 -0.98 11.79
C PRO A 167 17.47 -1.67 12.57
N ASP A 168 17.29 -1.86 13.89
CA ASP A 168 18.26 -2.54 14.75
C ASP A 168 18.36 -4.01 14.37
N GLU A 169 17.22 -4.69 14.27
CA GLU A 169 17.16 -6.09 13.86
C GLU A 169 17.70 -6.30 12.44
N THR A 170 17.34 -5.40 11.51
CA THR A 170 17.85 -5.46 10.13
C THR A 170 19.38 -5.29 10.09
N ALA A 171 19.93 -4.37 10.89
CA ALA A 171 21.37 -4.14 10.98
C ALA A 171 22.11 -5.33 11.62
N ASP A 172 21.53 -5.95 12.65
CA ASP A 172 22.09 -7.14 13.28
C ASP A 172 22.04 -8.36 12.36
N ASN A 173 20.93 -8.56 11.64
CA ASN A 173 20.84 -9.59 10.60
C ASN A 173 21.91 -9.38 9.53
N MET A 174 22.09 -8.16 9.02
CA MET A 174 23.16 -7.84 8.08
C MET A 174 24.55 -8.20 8.63
N LYS A 175 24.82 -7.85 9.89
CA LYS A 175 26.08 -8.16 10.57
C LYS A 175 26.30 -9.68 10.70
N GLN A 176 25.26 -10.45 11.05
CA GLN A 176 25.32 -11.91 11.16
C GLN A 176 25.64 -12.58 9.82
N TYR A 177 25.06 -12.08 8.72
CA TYR A 177 25.37 -12.54 7.36
C TYR A 177 26.67 -11.97 6.78
N GLY A 178 27.48 -11.25 7.57
CA GLY A 178 28.75 -10.66 7.12
C GLY A 178 28.59 -9.54 6.10
N GLY A 179 27.40 -8.93 6.03
CA GLY A 179 27.04 -7.80 5.19
C GLY A 179 27.29 -6.46 5.88
N PHE A 180 27.80 -5.48 5.14
CA PHE A 180 27.98 -4.12 5.63
C PHE A 180 27.70 -3.11 4.52
N ILE A 181 27.32 -1.90 4.93
CA ILE A 181 27.16 -0.76 4.02
C ILE A 181 28.54 -0.12 3.85
N PRO A 182 29.06 0.06 2.62
CA PRO A 182 30.34 0.72 2.41
C PRO A 182 30.37 2.11 3.07
N GLY A 183 31.39 2.37 3.89
CA GLY A 183 31.55 3.63 4.63
C GLY A 183 30.88 3.68 6.00
N ILE A 184 30.12 2.66 6.43
CA ILE A 184 29.44 2.62 7.73
C ILE A 184 29.82 1.34 8.48
N ARG A 185 30.19 1.48 9.76
CA ARG A 185 30.54 0.33 10.61
C ARG A 185 29.30 -0.53 10.90
N ALA A 186 29.44 -1.85 10.80
CA ALA A 186 28.34 -2.79 11.06
C ALA A 186 27.86 -2.71 12.53
N GLY A 187 26.56 -2.90 12.75
CA GLY A 187 25.88 -2.79 14.05
C GLY A 187 25.20 -1.43 14.24
N ASN A 188 25.36 -0.80 15.42
CA ASN A 188 24.64 0.42 15.81
C ASN A 188 24.78 1.62 14.84
N ALA A 189 25.87 1.70 14.08
CA ALA A 189 26.03 2.77 13.08
C ALA A 189 25.20 2.48 11.80
N THR A 190 25.10 1.21 11.39
CA THR A 190 24.18 0.77 10.32
C THR A 190 22.73 1.01 10.71
N SER A 191 22.32 0.64 11.92
CA SER A 191 20.96 0.88 12.41
C SER A 191 20.60 2.37 12.34
N ARG A 192 21.43 3.24 12.94
CA ARG A 192 21.21 4.70 12.90
C ARG A 192 21.08 5.25 11.48
N TYR A 193 21.88 4.75 10.54
CA TYR A 193 21.78 5.14 9.15
C TYR A 193 20.47 4.66 8.50
N LEU A 194 20.07 3.41 8.73
CA LEU A 194 18.81 2.87 8.24
C LEU A 194 17.62 3.64 8.80
N SER A 195 17.59 3.94 10.10
CA SER A 195 16.55 4.77 10.73
C SER A 195 16.47 6.17 10.13
N TYR A 196 17.62 6.82 9.90
CA TYR A 196 17.67 8.14 9.28
C TYR A 196 17.13 8.13 7.84
N VAL A 197 17.51 7.11 7.06
CA VAL A 197 17.01 6.93 5.69
C VAL A 197 15.51 6.65 5.71
N MET A 198 15.05 5.78 6.60
CA MET A 198 13.66 5.38 6.72
C MET A 198 12.76 6.56 7.07
N ASN A 199 13.15 7.36 8.08
CA ASN A 199 12.36 8.51 8.51
C ASN A 199 12.17 9.54 7.37
N ARG A 200 13.22 9.80 6.58
CA ARG A 200 13.14 10.67 5.40
C ARG A 200 12.28 10.09 4.30
N LEU A 201 12.41 8.79 4.00
CA LEU A 201 11.56 8.13 3.02
C LEU A 201 10.09 8.16 3.44
N ASN A 202 9.82 7.88 4.70
CA ASN A 202 8.47 7.87 5.25
C ASN A 202 7.82 9.25 5.25
N THR A 203 8.60 10.32 5.49
CA THR A 203 8.10 11.70 5.36
C THR A 203 7.63 11.98 3.93
N VAL A 204 8.39 11.56 2.92
CA VAL A 204 8.00 11.70 1.51
C VAL A 204 6.80 10.81 1.18
N GLY A 205 6.78 9.58 1.70
CA GLY A 205 5.68 8.62 1.54
C GLY A 205 4.36 9.13 2.11
N ALA A 206 4.38 9.70 3.32
CA ALA A 206 3.21 10.26 3.98
C ALA A 206 2.63 11.44 3.21
N VAL A 207 3.47 12.35 2.71
CA VAL A 207 3.05 13.47 1.86
C VAL A 207 2.40 12.96 0.58
N TYR A 208 3.03 12.00 -0.10
CA TYR A 208 2.48 11.38 -1.30
C TYR A 208 1.12 10.72 -1.03
N LEU A 209 0.98 9.92 0.04
CA LEU A 209 -0.27 9.27 0.40
C LEU A 209 -1.38 10.29 0.69
N LEU A 210 -1.05 11.39 1.35
CA LEU A 210 -1.97 12.48 1.63
C LEU A 210 -2.45 13.12 0.31
N PHE A 211 -1.55 13.43 -0.62
CA PHE A 211 -1.92 13.97 -1.92
C PHE A 211 -2.87 13.02 -2.68
N VAL A 212 -2.52 11.74 -2.77
CA VAL A 212 -3.36 10.78 -3.51
C VAL A 212 -4.72 10.59 -2.84
N ALA A 213 -4.77 10.57 -1.50
CA ALA A 213 -6.02 10.40 -0.78
C ALA A 213 -6.96 11.64 -0.90
N LEU A 214 -6.39 12.85 -0.97
CA LEU A 214 -7.16 14.10 -1.01
C LEU A 214 -7.51 14.59 -2.42
N ILE A 215 -6.74 14.23 -3.46
CA ILE A 215 -7.02 14.70 -4.83
C ILE A 215 -8.46 14.38 -5.27
N PRO A 216 -8.98 13.15 -5.08
CA PRO A 216 -10.34 12.85 -5.53
C PRO A 216 -11.42 13.53 -4.71
N THR A 217 -11.21 13.75 -3.40
CA THR A 217 -12.20 14.45 -2.57
C THR A 217 -12.32 15.93 -2.98
N VAL A 218 -11.20 16.57 -3.33
CA VAL A 218 -11.19 17.94 -3.86
C VAL A 218 -11.84 18.00 -5.24
N LEU A 219 -11.60 17.02 -6.11
CA LEU A 219 -12.20 16.97 -7.44
C LEU A 219 -13.73 16.82 -7.39
N ILE A 220 -14.24 15.98 -6.49
CA ILE A 220 -15.69 15.81 -6.27
C ILE A 220 -16.32 17.12 -5.79
N MET A 221 -15.65 17.83 -4.87
CA MET A 221 -16.08 19.15 -4.40
C MET A 221 -16.11 20.18 -5.54
N ALA A 222 -15.09 20.20 -6.40
CA ALA A 222 -15.00 21.16 -7.51
C ALA A 222 -16.03 20.91 -8.62
N LEU A 223 -16.39 19.64 -8.86
CA LEU A 223 -17.33 19.25 -9.92
C LEU A 223 -18.80 19.19 -9.47
N ASN A 224 -19.11 19.48 -8.19
CA ASN A 224 -20.45 19.34 -7.59
C ASN A 224 -21.11 17.97 -7.91
N LEU A 225 -20.30 16.92 -8.08
CA LEU A 225 -20.82 15.59 -8.29
C LEU A 225 -21.42 15.10 -6.97
N ASN A 226 -22.59 14.47 -7.08
CA ASN A 226 -23.41 14.07 -5.94
C ASN A 226 -22.56 13.35 -4.88
N THR A 227 -22.65 13.79 -3.62
CA THR A 227 -21.80 13.42 -2.47
C THR A 227 -21.86 11.94 -2.05
N LYS A 228 -22.56 11.11 -2.82
CA LYS A 228 -22.75 9.67 -2.61
C LYS A 228 -21.82 8.81 -3.47
N LEU A 229 -20.81 9.39 -4.09
CA LEU A 229 -19.83 8.66 -4.87
C LEU A 229 -18.63 8.28 -4.01
N PRO A 230 -18.46 7.01 -3.58
CA PRO A 230 -17.28 6.53 -2.88
C PRO A 230 -16.05 6.39 -3.81
N PHE A 231 -15.88 7.32 -4.75
CA PHE A 231 -14.62 7.55 -5.45
C PHE A 231 -13.63 8.29 -4.53
N GLY A 232 -13.32 7.70 -3.38
CA GLY A 232 -12.25 8.19 -2.53
C GLY A 232 -10.89 7.86 -3.15
N GLY A 233 -9.88 8.72 -2.99
CA GLY A 233 -8.50 8.39 -3.37
C GLY A 233 -7.98 7.14 -2.65
N THR A 234 -8.58 6.82 -1.51
CA THR A 234 -8.43 5.57 -0.78
C THR A 234 -8.79 4.34 -1.61
N THR A 235 -9.89 4.37 -2.37
CA THR A 235 -10.34 3.26 -3.24
C THR A 235 -9.29 2.93 -4.28
N ILE A 236 -8.72 3.95 -4.93
CA ILE A 236 -7.69 3.77 -5.97
C ILE A 236 -6.40 3.21 -5.36
N LEU A 237 -5.98 3.77 -4.21
CA LEU A 237 -4.82 3.28 -3.48
C LEU A 237 -5.00 1.80 -3.11
N ILE A 238 -6.18 1.40 -2.63
CA ILE A 238 -6.46 0.00 -2.27
C ILE A 238 -6.40 -0.90 -3.48
N ILE A 239 -7.01 -0.50 -4.59
CA ILE A 239 -7.01 -1.28 -5.84
C ILE A 239 -5.59 -1.47 -6.35
N ALA A 240 -4.81 -0.38 -6.43
CA ALA A 240 -3.44 -0.43 -6.95
C ALA A 240 -2.51 -1.22 -6.02
N GLY A 241 -2.51 -0.92 -4.73
CA GLY A 241 -1.55 -1.52 -3.79
C GLY A 241 -1.85 -2.99 -3.50
N VAL A 242 -3.11 -3.36 -3.25
CA VAL A 242 -3.46 -4.79 -3.06
C VAL A 242 -3.27 -5.57 -4.35
N GLY A 243 -3.64 -4.99 -5.51
CA GLY A 243 -3.42 -5.61 -6.82
C GLY A 243 -1.93 -5.87 -7.09
N LEU A 244 -1.06 -4.89 -6.84
CA LEU A 244 0.39 -5.03 -7.00
C LEU A 244 0.98 -6.04 -6.03
N ASP A 245 0.53 -6.07 -4.77
CA ASP A 245 1.04 -7.02 -3.79
C ASP A 245 0.62 -8.45 -4.09
N THR A 246 -0.63 -8.68 -4.53
CA THR A 246 -1.07 -10.00 -5.00
C THR A 246 -0.27 -10.45 -6.23
N LEU A 247 0.00 -9.55 -7.19
CA LEU A 247 0.84 -9.86 -8.36
C LEU A 247 2.28 -10.21 -7.96
N ARG A 248 2.87 -9.46 -7.02
CA ARG A 248 4.22 -9.73 -6.52
C ARG A 248 4.30 -11.10 -5.84
N GLN A 249 3.31 -11.45 -5.02
CA GLN A 249 3.28 -12.76 -4.36
C GLN A 249 3.08 -13.90 -5.36
N ALA A 250 2.19 -13.73 -6.35
CA ALA A 250 2.00 -14.70 -7.43
C ALA A 250 3.30 -14.93 -8.23
N LYS A 251 4.01 -13.85 -8.56
CA LYS A 251 5.32 -13.93 -9.24
C LYS A 251 6.36 -14.64 -8.38
N ALA A 252 6.43 -14.33 -7.08
CA ALA A 252 7.37 -14.96 -6.15
C ALA A 252 7.14 -16.48 -6.05
N GLN A 253 5.89 -16.93 -5.96
CA GLN A 253 5.57 -18.36 -5.98
C GLN A 253 5.93 -19.02 -7.33
N THR A 254 5.64 -18.35 -8.44
CA THR A 254 6.00 -18.87 -9.78
C THR A 254 7.50 -19.03 -9.96
N GLU A 255 8.29 -18.05 -9.49
CA GLU A 255 9.75 -18.14 -9.52
C GLU A 255 10.25 -19.33 -8.68
N GLN A 256 9.67 -19.60 -7.51
CA GLN A 256 10.01 -20.77 -6.69
C GLN A 256 9.75 -22.09 -7.43
N PHE A 257 8.64 -22.22 -8.15
CA PHE A 257 8.36 -23.41 -8.97
C PHE A 257 9.35 -23.58 -10.12
N GLN A 258 9.76 -22.48 -10.77
CA GLN A 258 10.78 -22.52 -11.82
C GLN A 258 12.15 -22.93 -11.28
N TYR A 259 12.52 -22.52 -10.06
CA TYR A 259 13.76 -22.97 -9.41
C TYR A 259 13.76 -24.47 -9.05
N ALA A 260 12.61 -25.04 -8.68
CA ALA A 260 12.52 -26.48 -8.40
C ALA A 260 12.80 -27.32 -9.66
N GLY A 261 12.29 -26.90 -10.83
CA GLY A 261 12.54 -27.59 -12.10
C GLY A 261 14.03 -27.74 -12.43
N PHE A 262 14.82 -26.67 -12.23
CA PHE A 262 16.27 -26.70 -12.48
C PHE A 262 17.07 -27.62 -11.55
N LEU A 263 16.59 -27.90 -10.34
CA LEU A 263 17.28 -28.78 -9.39
C LEU A 263 17.03 -30.27 -9.66
N PHE A 264 15.86 -30.63 -10.20
CA PHE A 264 15.51 -32.03 -10.49
C PHE A 264 15.86 -32.49 -11.91
N GLU A 265 16.07 -31.57 -12.85
CA GLU A 265 16.48 -31.90 -14.23
C GLU A 265 17.94 -32.39 -14.33
N GLY A 266 18.76 -32.18 -13.29
CA GLY A 266 20.15 -32.61 -13.22
C GLY A 266 20.41 -33.96 -12.53
N THR A 267 19.39 -34.61 -11.97
CA THR A 267 19.58 -35.84 -11.17
C THR A 267 19.29 -37.15 -11.91
N ASP A 268 18.86 -37.11 -13.17
CA ASP A 268 18.46 -38.33 -13.92
C ASP A 268 19.56 -38.94 -14.83
N HIS A 269 20.80 -38.46 -14.72
CA HIS A 269 21.92 -39.00 -15.49
C HIS A 269 23.14 -39.34 -14.62
N LYS A 270 23.05 -40.52 -13.98
CA LYS A 270 24.10 -41.49 -13.58
C LYS A 270 23.44 -42.40 -12.53
N GLU A 271 23.34 -43.72 -12.66
CA GLU A 271 24.31 -44.71 -13.12
C GLU A 271 23.60 -45.96 -13.66
N GLY A 272 24.19 -46.58 -14.67
CA GLY A 272 23.80 -47.88 -15.19
C GLY A 272 24.84 -48.34 -16.22
N LYS A 273 26.05 -48.63 -15.72
CA LYS A 273 26.99 -49.53 -16.41
C LYS A 273 26.61 -50.96 -16.08
#